data_AF-A0A7J9T168-F1
#
_entry.id   AF-A0A7J9T168-F1
#
_cell.length_a   1.000
_cell.length_b   1.000
_cell.length_c   1.000
_cell.angle_alpha   90.00
_cell.angle_beta   90.00
_cell.angle_gamma   90.00
#
_symmetry.space_group_name_H-M   'P 1'
#
loop_
_entity.id
_entity.type
_entity.pdbx_description
1 polymer ?
#
loop_
_entity_poly.entity_id
_entity_poly.type
_entity_poly.pdbx_seq_one_letter_code
_entity_poly.pdbx_strand_id
1 'polypeptide(L)'
;MGGGDLKLVLDTSVIIGGRITSLIDAGEYRDSTIIVPEAVVAEIESQANRHRESGYNGLEELGRLREMANLGMIELEFAGKRPGPAQVELARTGEIDAMIRQVALDCSATFMTGDRVQSMIADARGLEVIFLPPEKTEAKATAIEEFFTPDTMSVHLKDGVEPLAKKGSIKDIQLVRIGDTTSTEDELRSMARELIKRTRRDPDSFIEMEYDGATVLQLGNMRIAIASPPFSDGMEITVVRPVAFVSIDDYRMAGELKQRLAGQQRGVLIAGPPGAGKSTFAAGVAEFLQSCNKIVKTMESPRDLSVEDAITQYSPLEGSMEKTADLLLLVRPDYTIYDELRKTTDFQVFADMRLAGVGMVGVVHANRPVDAIQRLIGRVDLGMIPQVVDTVIFIERGEVASVQDIKFTVKVPHGMTESDLARPVIAVTDFESGRAEFEIYTYGEQVVVMPTAKTRETVPSAWGLAAERIRDEFRRKVNGPVKVELSGDNRATLWVNAIDIPEVIGKGGRNIETMEKRLGIHIDVRPLDSTQVSKGKESGKIMVPEISMKNKHIILKSCGVAGTDVEVMVEGELIFTATVGRKGDIRIVKDSDIGDKLQKALRDKLKISIRTLT
;
A
#
# COMPACT_ATOMS: atom_id res chain seq x y z
N MET A 1 53.37 -39.74 20.48
CA MET A 1 53.29 -38.35 20.97
C MET A 1 52.32 -38.36 22.14
N GLY A 2 52.70 -37.76 23.26
CA GLY A 2 52.07 -37.98 24.57
C GLY A 2 50.60 -37.58 24.62
N GLY A 3 49.79 -38.38 25.30
CA GLY A 3 48.44 -38.01 25.70
C GLY A 3 48.51 -36.85 26.69
N GLY A 4 48.21 -35.65 26.21
CA GLY A 4 47.79 -34.54 27.06
C GLY A 4 46.28 -34.48 27.05
N ASP A 5 45.67 -34.27 28.21
CA ASP A 5 44.23 -34.00 28.35
C ASP A 5 43.88 -32.81 27.46
N LEU A 6 43.17 -33.06 26.37
CA LEU A 6 42.76 -32.04 25.42
C LEU A 6 41.75 -31.12 26.11
N LYS A 7 42.04 -29.82 26.18
CA LYS A 7 41.15 -28.80 26.76
C LYS A 7 40.54 -27.94 25.68
N LEU A 8 39.21 -27.84 25.67
CA LEU A 8 38.46 -27.08 24.66
C LEU A 8 37.67 -25.97 25.33
N VAL A 9 37.92 -24.72 24.94
CA VAL A 9 37.08 -23.59 25.36
C VAL A 9 36.05 -23.30 24.28
N LEU A 10 34.78 -23.35 24.64
CA LEU A 10 33.67 -23.17 23.71
C LEU A 10 33.26 -21.70 23.60
N ASP A 11 33.10 -21.24 22.36
CA ASP A 11 32.41 -20.00 22.02
C ASP A 11 30.88 -20.16 22.08
N THR A 12 30.14 -19.06 22.24
CA THR A 12 28.67 -19.04 22.23
C THR A 12 28.12 -19.65 20.95
N SER A 13 28.76 -19.38 19.81
CA SER A 13 28.35 -19.90 18.49
C SER A 13 28.37 -21.44 18.42
N VAL A 14 29.29 -22.09 19.13
CA VAL A 14 29.43 -23.56 19.13
C VAL A 14 28.35 -24.22 19.98
N ILE A 15 28.03 -23.61 21.12
CA ILE A 15 26.99 -24.11 22.03
C ILE A 15 25.61 -23.93 21.38
N ILE A 16 25.28 -22.74 20.87
CA ILE A 16 24.01 -22.50 20.18
C ILE A 16 23.88 -23.37 18.91
N GLY A 17 25.00 -23.67 18.25
CA GLY A 17 25.04 -24.52 17.05
C GLY A 17 24.79 -26.01 17.32
N GLY A 18 24.89 -26.46 18.57
CA GLY A 18 24.68 -27.84 19.00
C GLY A 18 25.68 -28.85 18.41
N ARG A 19 26.86 -28.37 17.99
CA ARG A 19 27.82 -29.19 17.23
C ARG A 19 28.75 -30.00 18.12
N ILE A 20 29.08 -29.45 19.28
CA ILE A 20 30.04 -30.06 20.18
C ILE A 20 29.51 -31.40 20.70
N THR A 21 28.25 -31.47 21.11
CA THR A 21 27.61 -32.74 21.53
C THR A 21 27.59 -33.77 20.42
N SER A 22 27.25 -33.35 19.19
CA SER A 22 27.22 -34.25 18.02
C SER A 22 28.61 -34.85 17.70
N LEU A 23 29.67 -34.07 17.88
CA LEU A 23 31.05 -34.53 17.67
C LEU A 23 31.47 -35.52 18.78
N ILE A 24 31.10 -35.25 20.03
CA ILE A 24 31.33 -36.14 21.18
C ILE A 24 30.62 -37.50 21.00
N ASP A 25 29.36 -37.47 20.55
CA ASP A 25 28.59 -38.68 20.24
C ASP A 25 29.25 -39.51 19.13
N ALA A 26 29.75 -38.84 18.08
CA ALA A 26 30.48 -39.47 16.99
C ALA A 26 31.86 -40.04 17.39
N GLY A 27 32.31 -39.77 18.62
CA GLY A 27 33.56 -40.28 19.18
C GLY A 27 34.74 -39.31 19.12
N GLU A 28 34.56 -38.11 18.56
CA GLU A 28 35.56 -37.06 18.58
C GLU A 28 35.57 -36.36 19.94
N TYR A 29 36.75 -35.94 20.43
CA TYR A 29 36.88 -35.22 21.70
C TYR A 29 36.36 -35.97 22.95
N ARG A 30 36.21 -37.30 22.90
CA ARG A 30 36.01 -38.10 24.11
C ARG A 30 37.22 -37.99 25.03
N ASP A 31 36.98 -38.07 26.33
CA ASP A 31 38.00 -37.91 27.38
C ASP A 31 38.68 -36.53 27.37
N SER A 32 38.04 -35.51 26.78
CA SER A 32 38.52 -34.12 26.79
C SER A 32 37.87 -33.31 27.91
N THR A 33 38.55 -32.25 28.34
CA THR A 33 37.99 -31.24 29.25
C THR A 33 37.31 -30.14 28.44
N ILE A 34 35.99 -30.10 28.48
CA ILE A 34 35.17 -29.04 27.90
C ILE A 34 35.02 -27.90 28.92
N ILE A 35 35.49 -26.72 28.54
CA ILE A 35 35.46 -25.51 29.35
C ILE A 35 34.42 -24.56 28.75
N VAL A 36 33.37 -24.27 29.52
CA VAL A 36 32.33 -23.31 29.15
C VAL A 36 32.59 -21.99 29.89
N PRO A 37 32.90 -20.89 29.18
CA PRO A 37 33.09 -19.60 29.82
C PRO A 37 31.80 -19.08 30.49
N GLU A 38 31.91 -18.49 31.67
CA GLU A 38 30.80 -17.81 32.36
C GLU A 38 30.17 -16.68 31.52
N ALA A 39 30.96 -16.09 30.61
CA ALA A 39 30.49 -15.12 29.64
C ALA A 39 29.49 -15.72 28.64
N VAL A 40 29.71 -16.96 28.19
CA VAL A 40 28.80 -17.69 27.29
C VAL A 40 27.49 -18.03 28.02
N VAL A 41 27.59 -18.48 29.28
CA VAL A 41 26.40 -18.80 30.09
C VAL A 41 25.53 -17.56 30.29
N ALA A 42 26.13 -16.41 30.61
CA ALA A 42 25.42 -15.16 30.79
C ALA A 42 24.74 -14.68 29.49
N GLU A 43 25.39 -14.88 28.34
CA GLU A 43 24.79 -14.54 27.05
C GLU A 43 23.59 -15.44 26.71
N ILE A 44 23.74 -16.76 26.88
CA ILE A 44 22.66 -17.74 26.67
C ILE A 44 21.47 -17.47 27.61
N GLU A 45 21.74 -17.22 28.89
CA GLU A 45 20.72 -16.87 29.89
C GLU A 45 20.00 -15.57 29.52
N SER A 46 20.72 -14.54 29.07
CA SER A 46 20.11 -13.28 28.64
C SER A 46 19.23 -13.46 27.41
N GLN A 47 19.65 -14.28 26.44
CA GLN A 47 18.84 -14.62 25.28
C GLN A 47 17.59 -15.41 25.68
N ALA A 48 17.71 -16.40 26.57
CA ALA A 48 16.60 -17.22 27.03
C ALA A 48 15.59 -16.43 27.88
N ASN A 49 16.06 -15.52 28.75
CA ASN A 49 15.21 -14.64 29.54
C ASN A 49 14.46 -13.60 28.69
N ARG A 50 14.92 -13.35 27.46
CA ARG A 50 14.24 -12.54 26.43
C ARG A 50 13.42 -13.40 25.46
N HIS A 51 13.13 -14.64 25.87
CA HIS A 51 12.39 -15.66 25.12
C HIS A 51 12.90 -15.86 23.68
N ARG A 52 14.21 -15.69 23.47
CA ARG A 52 14.84 -15.99 22.18
C ARG A 52 15.11 -17.48 22.09
N GLU A 53 14.69 -18.09 20.99
CA GLU A 53 14.94 -19.50 20.71
C GLU A 53 16.43 -19.86 20.73
N SER A 54 17.29 -18.94 20.30
CA SER A 54 18.74 -19.11 20.38
C SER A 54 19.26 -19.33 21.81
N GLY A 55 18.65 -18.66 22.80
CA GLY A 55 18.95 -18.88 24.21
C GLY A 55 18.44 -20.23 24.72
N TYR A 56 17.21 -20.61 24.37
CA TYR A 56 16.69 -21.93 24.74
C TYR A 56 17.51 -23.09 24.13
N ASN A 57 18.00 -22.93 22.90
CA ASN A 57 18.90 -23.89 22.26
C ASN A 57 20.22 -24.02 23.02
N GLY A 58 20.81 -22.88 23.42
CA GLY A 58 22.02 -22.89 24.23
C GLY A 58 21.83 -23.58 25.58
N LEU A 59 20.68 -23.36 26.26
CA LEU A 59 20.37 -24.02 27.53
C LEU A 59 20.23 -25.54 27.39
N GLU A 60 19.56 -26.01 26.33
CA GLU A 60 19.43 -27.44 26.06
C GLU A 60 20.80 -28.09 25.79
N GLU A 61 21.64 -27.45 24.97
CA GLU A 61 22.98 -27.96 24.68
C GLU A 61 23.85 -28.04 25.93
N LEU A 62 23.79 -27.03 26.81
CA LEU A 62 24.47 -27.07 28.11
C LEU A 62 23.96 -28.23 28.97
N GLY A 63 22.66 -28.54 28.91
CA GLY A 63 22.06 -29.71 29.53
C GLY A 63 22.66 -31.01 29.00
N ARG A 64 22.73 -31.17 27.67
CA ARG A 64 23.32 -32.35 27.02
C ARG A 64 24.81 -32.53 27.36
N LEU A 65 25.59 -31.45 27.38
CA LEU A 65 26.99 -31.49 27.81
C LEU A 65 27.11 -31.99 29.26
N ARG A 66 26.20 -31.59 30.16
CA ARG A 66 26.17 -32.08 31.53
C ARG A 66 25.82 -33.57 31.60
N GLU A 67 24.88 -34.04 30.79
CA GLU A 67 24.55 -35.47 30.69
C GLU A 67 25.74 -36.30 30.20
N MET A 68 26.44 -35.83 29.16
CA MET A 68 27.66 -36.48 28.65
C MET A 68 28.77 -36.54 29.70
N ALA A 69 28.94 -35.47 30.49
CA ALA A 69 29.89 -35.46 31.60
C ALA A 69 29.50 -36.46 32.70
N ASN A 70 28.21 -36.56 33.04
CA ASN A 70 27.71 -37.54 34.03
C ASN A 70 27.91 -38.99 33.56
N LEU A 71 27.85 -39.24 32.24
CA LEU A 71 28.15 -40.53 31.63
C LEU A 71 29.66 -40.81 31.51
N GLY A 72 30.50 -39.87 31.93
CA GLY A 72 31.96 -39.99 31.90
C GLY A 72 32.56 -39.91 30.49
N MET A 73 31.84 -39.33 29.52
CA MET A 73 32.34 -39.16 28.15
C MET A 73 33.31 -37.97 28.01
N ILE A 74 33.16 -36.97 28.87
CA ILE A 74 33.95 -35.73 28.93
C ILE A 74 34.07 -35.24 30.37
N GLU A 75 35.03 -34.34 30.64
CA GLU A 75 35.02 -33.50 31.83
C GLU A 75 34.41 -32.13 31.47
N LEU A 76 33.57 -31.57 32.35
CA LEU A 76 32.89 -30.29 32.10
C LEU A 76 33.23 -29.27 33.19
N GLU A 77 33.91 -28.19 32.81
CA GLU A 77 34.31 -27.09 33.67
C GLU A 77 33.64 -25.77 33.24
N PHE A 78 33.38 -24.89 34.21
CA PHE A 78 32.92 -23.52 33.98
C PHE A 78 33.99 -22.56 34.46
N ALA A 79 34.39 -21.61 33.62
CA ALA A 79 35.57 -20.77 33.87
C ALA A 79 35.38 -19.31 33.46
N GLY A 80 36.23 -18.43 34.01
CA GLY A 80 36.24 -17.01 33.68
C GLY A 80 35.34 -16.17 34.59
N LYS A 81 35.26 -14.87 34.26
CA LYS A 81 34.43 -13.90 35.00
C LYS A 81 33.05 -13.80 34.37
N ARG A 82 32.02 -13.79 35.21
CA ARG A 82 30.65 -13.51 34.75
C ARG A 82 30.50 -12.01 34.44
N PRO A 83 30.09 -11.62 33.23
CA PRO A 83 29.89 -10.22 32.86
C PRO A 83 28.72 -9.60 33.64
N GLY A 84 28.77 -8.28 33.87
CA GLY A 84 27.66 -7.55 34.47
C GLY A 84 26.48 -7.35 33.50
N PRO A 85 25.26 -7.06 33.99
CA PRO A 85 24.07 -6.93 33.13
C PRO A 85 24.22 -5.93 31.97
N ALA A 86 24.84 -4.78 32.22
CA ALA A 86 25.05 -3.75 31.19
C ALA A 86 26.00 -4.20 30.06
N GLN A 87 26.99 -5.05 30.38
CA GLN A 87 27.93 -5.59 29.38
C GLN A 87 27.27 -6.66 28.50
N VAL A 88 26.30 -7.39 29.06
CA VAL A 88 25.52 -8.38 28.33
C VAL A 88 24.51 -7.72 27.39
N GLU A 89 23.91 -6.59 27.79
CA GLU A 89 23.00 -5.84 26.90
C GLU A 89 23.72 -5.16 25.72
N LEU A 90 24.97 -4.75 25.91
CA LEU A 90 25.82 -4.08 24.91
C LEU A 90 26.58 -5.05 23.98
N ALA A 91 26.14 -6.31 23.89
CA ALA A 91 26.75 -7.43 23.15
C ALA A 91 27.16 -7.17 21.67
N ARG A 92 26.83 -6.01 21.09
CA ARG A 92 27.32 -5.60 19.76
C ARG A 92 28.77 -5.10 19.73
N THR A 93 29.46 -4.98 20.88
CA THR A 93 30.81 -4.39 20.98
C THR A 93 31.95 -5.41 21.08
N GLY A 94 31.68 -6.72 21.06
CA GLY A 94 32.72 -7.77 21.06
C GLY A 94 33.47 -7.94 22.39
N GLU A 95 33.01 -7.30 23.48
CA GLU A 95 33.61 -7.45 24.83
C GLU A 95 33.43 -8.87 25.38
N ILE A 96 32.25 -9.47 25.18
CA ILE A 96 31.96 -10.87 25.58
C ILE A 96 32.93 -11.81 24.88
N ASP A 97 33.06 -11.69 23.56
CA ASP A 97 33.98 -12.50 22.76
C ASP A 97 35.43 -12.38 23.22
N ALA A 98 35.84 -11.17 23.65
CA ALA A 98 37.17 -10.96 24.21
C ALA A 98 37.35 -11.71 25.54
N MET A 99 36.33 -11.72 26.40
CA MET A 99 36.35 -12.49 27.66
C MET A 99 36.41 -13.99 27.41
N ILE A 100 35.67 -14.50 26.41
CA ILE A 100 35.71 -15.90 25.99
C ILE A 100 37.12 -16.30 25.54
N ARG A 101 37.74 -15.53 24.63
CA ARG A 101 39.11 -15.77 24.17
C ARG A 101 40.14 -15.66 25.31
N GLN A 102 39.89 -14.78 26.29
CA GLN A 102 40.76 -14.67 27.47
C GLN A 102 40.75 -15.96 28.29
N VAL A 103 39.60 -16.62 28.45
CA VAL A 103 39.52 -17.91 29.13
C VAL A 103 40.34 -18.99 28.39
N ALA A 104 40.29 -19.02 27.05
CA ALA A 104 41.13 -19.92 26.26
C ALA A 104 42.63 -19.71 26.52
N LEU A 105 43.07 -18.44 26.61
CA LEU A 105 44.44 -18.10 26.96
C LEU A 105 44.81 -18.53 28.39
N ASP A 106 43.98 -18.17 29.36
CA ASP A 106 44.23 -18.42 30.80
C ASP A 106 44.28 -19.93 31.11
N CYS A 107 43.46 -20.72 30.44
CA CYS A 107 43.39 -22.17 30.59
C CYS A 107 44.39 -22.93 29.70
N SER A 108 45.14 -22.23 28.82
CA SER A 108 45.98 -22.85 27.78
C SER A 108 45.22 -23.91 26.97
N ALA A 109 43.97 -23.58 26.59
CA ALA A 109 43.03 -24.48 25.95
C ALA A 109 42.84 -24.09 24.47
N THR A 110 42.50 -25.07 23.64
CA THR A 110 42.17 -24.83 22.24
C THR A 110 40.81 -24.14 22.15
N PHE A 111 40.76 -23.00 21.48
CA PHE A 111 39.55 -22.21 21.31
C PHE A 111 38.70 -22.77 20.18
N MET A 112 37.45 -23.14 20.47
CA MET A 112 36.52 -23.67 19.48
C MET A 112 35.43 -22.64 19.17
N THR A 113 35.30 -22.27 17.89
CA THR A 113 34.31 -21.29 17.44
C THR A 113 33.68 -21.67 16.10
N GLY A 114 32.39 -21.38 15.95
CA GLY A 114 31.68 -21.41 14.67
C GLY A 114 31.70 -20.07 13.92
N ASP A 115 32.23 -19.02 14.54
CA ASP A 115 32.34 -17.68 13.96
C ASP A 115 33.71 -17.49 13.30
N ARG A 116 33.68 -17.15 12.00
CA ARG A 116 34.89 -16.95 11.19
C ARG A 116 35.74 -15.79 11.67
N VAL A 117 35.11 -14.68 12.08
CA VAL A 117 35.79 -13.50 12.60
C VAL A 117 36.47 -13.84 13.92
N GLN A 118 35.80 -14.57 14.81
CA GLN A 118 36.38 -15.06 16.06
C GLN A 118 37.59 -15.95 15.82
N SER A 119 37.48 -16.90 14.88
CA SER A 119 38.57 -17.79 14.52
C SER A 119 39.80 -17.01 14.03
N MET A 120 39.60 -16.04 13.13
CA MET A 120 40.67 -15.20 12.61
C MET A 120 41.32 -14.34 13.70
N ILE A 121 40.54 -13.77 14.62
CA ILE A 121 41.06 -12.96 15.72
C ILE A 121 41.85 -13.82 16.72
N ALA A 122 41.36 -15.02 17.02
CA ALA A 122 42.02 -15.94 17.94
C ALA A 122 43.35 -16.45 17.36
N ASP A 123 43.38 -16.83 16.08
CA ASP A 123 44.60 -17.22 15.36
C ASP A 123 45.61 -16.05 15.31
N ALA A 124 45.16 -14.83 14.99
CA ALA A 124 46.00 -13.64 15.01
C ALA A 124 46.56 -13.29 16.41
N ARG A 125 45.91 -13.76 17.49
CA ARG A 125 46.38 -13.64 18.87
C ARG A 125 47.27 -14.80 19.32
N GLY A 126 47.52 -15.78 18.45
CA GLY A 126 48.33 -16.96 18.75
C GLY A 126 47.63 -18.00 19.61
N LEU A 127 46.29 -17.99 19.66
CA LEU A 127 45.53 -19.09 20.26
C LEU A 127 45.49 -20.26 19.30
N GLU A 128 45.52 -21.49 19.82
CA GLU A 128 45.14 -22.65 19.01
C GLU A 128 43.63 -22.60 18.77
N VAL A 129 43.20 -22.74 17.51
CA VAL A 129 41.79 -22.58 17.14
C VAL A 129 41.28 -23.78 16.37
N ILE A 130 40.14 -24.31 16.82
CA ILE A 130 39.30 -25.21 16.03
C ILE A 130 38.13 -24.40 15.48
N PHE A 131 38.22 -24.07 14.19
CA PHE A 131 37.11 -23.45 13.49
C PHE A 131 36.14 -24.53 13.02
N LEU A 132 34.89 -24.41 13.46
CA LEU A 132 33.78 -25.25 13.06
C LEU A 132 32.95 -24.50 12.01
N PRO A 133 33.35 -24.50 10.72
CA PRO A 133 32.60 -23.81 9.67
C PRO A 133 31.18 -24.36 9.60
N PRO A 134 30.14 -23.53 9.38
CA PRO A 134 28.78 -24.03 9.20
C PRO A 134 28.79 -25.16 8.17
N GLU A 135 28.29 -26.34 8.56
CA GLU A 135 28.25 -27.47 7.65
C GLU A 135 27.43 -27.09 6.42
N LYS A 136 28.07 -27.16 5.25
CA LYS A 136 27.37 -27.29 3.98
C LYS A 136 26.88 -28.73 3.86
N THR A 137 26.01 -29.18 4.75
CA THR A 137 25.33 -30.46 4.55
C THR A 137 24.37 -30.26 3.39
N GLU A 138 24.26 -31.23 2.47
CA GLU A 138 23.10 -31.32 1.60
C GLU A 138 21.86 -31.17 2.48
N ALA A 139 20.96 -30.25 2.11
CA ALA A 139 19.80 -29.91 2.91
C ALA A 139 18.96 -31.17 3.16
N LYS A 140 19.14 -31.79 4.34
CA LYS A 140 18.19 -32.80 4.81
C LYS A 140 16.84 -32.11 4.95
N ALA A 141 15.80 -32.73 4.40
CA ALA A 141 14.46 -32.17 4.47
C ALA A 141 14.09 -31.87 5.94
N THR A 142 13.52 -30.69 6.20
CA THR A 142 13.07 -30.35 7.55
C THR A 142 11.80 -31.12 7.87
N ALA A 143 11.52 -31.39 9.15
CA ALA A 143 10.26 -32.01 9.55
C ALA A 143 9.05 -31.24 9.00
N ILE A 144 9.18 -29.91 8.81
CA ILE A 144 8.09 -29.10 8.27
C ILE A 144 7.85 -29.31 6.78
N GLU A 145 8.88 -29.66 6.00
CA GLU A 145 8.76 -29.90 4.55
C GLU A 145 7.88 -31.12 4.25
N GLU A 146 7.78 -32.08 5.19
CA GLU A 146 6.91 -33.26 5.07
C GLU A 146 5.41 -32.90 5.02
N PHE A 147 5.01 -31.77 5.61
CA PHE A 147 3.63 -31.30 5.56
C PHE A 147 3.24 -30.65 4.22
N PHE A 148 4.21 -30.40 3.33
CA PHE A 148 3.98 -29.71 2.07
C PHE A 148 3.84 -30.66 0.87
N THR A 149 2.67 -30.62 0.24
CA THR A 149 2.46 -31.12 -1.13
C THR A 149 2.54 -29.97 -2.15
N PRO A 150 2.66 -30.23 -3.47
CA PRO A 150 2.74 -29.16 -4.49
C PRO A 150 1.57 -28.15 -4.46
N ASP A 151 0.41 -28.57 -3.99
CA ASP A 151 -0.82 -27.78 -3.83
C ASP A 151 -1.01 -27.19 -2.41
N THR A 152 -0.04 -27.38 -1.51
CA THR A 152 -0.10 -26.81 -0.15
C THR A 152 0.44 -25.38 -0.15
N MET A 153 -0.43 -24.42 0.15
CA MET A 153 -0.08 -23.00 0.20
C MET A 153 0.46 -22.59 1.56
N SER A 154 -0.10 -23.12 2.64
CA SER A 154 0.39 -22.86 3.99
C SER A 154 0.06 -24.00 4.93
N VAL A 155 0.91 -24.17 5.94
CA VAL A 155 0.78 -25.12 7.05
C VAL A 155 0.71 -24.33 8.35
N HIS A 156 -0.20 -24.72 9.24
CA HIS A 156 -0.50 -24.06 10.51
C HIS A 156 -0.44 -25.12 11.61
N LEU A 157 0.53 -24.99 12.51
CA LEU A 157 0.77 -25.91 13.62
C LEU A 157 0.64 -25.13 14.93
N LYS A 158 -0.20 -25.60 15.87
CA LYS A 158 -0.41 -24.95 17.16
C LYS A 158 -0.51 -25.99 18.28
N ASP A 159 0.05 -25.66 19.44
CA ASP A 159 0.01 -26.53 20.62
C ASP A 159 -1.43 -26.91 20.99
N GLY A 160 -1.67 -28.20 21.19
CA GLY A 160 -2.98 -28.78 21.46
C GLY A 160 -3.92 -28.87 20.26
N VAL A 161 -3.43 -28.61 19.03
CA VAL A 161 -4.25 -28.59 17.80
C VAL A 161 -3.68 -29.53 16.74
N GLU A 162 -4.58 -30.25 16.06
CA GLU A 162 -4.23 -31.06 14.88
C GLU A 162 -3.63 -30.17 13.77
N PRO A 163 -2.54 -30.60 13.10
CA PRO A 163 -1.96 -29.87 11.97
C PRO A 163 -2.99 -29.52 10.89
N LEU A 164 -2.99 -28.26 10.45
CA LEU A 164 -3.87 -27.76 9.39
C LEU A 164 -3.06 -27.25 8.20
N ALA A 165 -3.60 -27.40 6.99
CA ALA A 165 -3.07 -26.77 5.79
C ALA A 165 -4.15 -26.06 4.99
N LYS A 166 -3.79 -24.96 4.33
CA LYS A 166 -4.57 -24.40 3.22
C LYS A 166 -4.07 -25.03 1.92
N LYS A 167 -4.92 -25.81 1.26
CA LYS A 167 -4.62 -26.48 -0.01
C LYS A 167 -5.54 -26.00 -1.13
N GLY A 168 -5.03 -26.07 -2.36
CA GLY A 168 -5.79 -25.77 -3.57
C GLY A 168 -5.20 -24.64 -4.40
N SER A 169 -6.00 -24.14 -5.36
CA SER A 169 -5.59 -23.03 -6.23
C SER A 169 -6.02 -21.70 -5.61
N ILE A 170 -5.48 -20.57 -6.11
CA ILE A 170 -5.86 -19.21 -5.66
C ILE A 170 -7.39 -19.00 -5.71
N LYS A 171 -8.08 -19.64 -6.67
CA LYS A 171 -9.53 -19.51 -6.85
C LYS A 171 -10.33 -20.40 -5.89
N ASP A 172 -9.77 -21.51 -5.42
CA ASP A 172 -10.43 -22.51 -4.57
C ASP A 172 -9.49 -23.00 -3.47
N ILE A 173 -9.41 -22.24 -2.38
CA ILE A 173 -8.59 -22.57 -1.20
C ILE A 173 -9.45 -23.29 -0.16
N GLN A 174 -9.01 -24.46 0.29
CA GLN A 174 -9.66 -25.23 1.35
C GLN A 174 -8.74 -25.44 2.55
N LEU A 175 -9.27 -25.26 3.76
CA LEU A 175 -8.58 -25.61 4.99
C LEU A 175 -8.82 -27.09 5.29
N VAL A 176 -7.76 -27.88 5.33
CA VAL A 176 -7.79 -29.33 5.54
C VAL A 176 -6.92 -29.72 6.72
N ARG A 177 -7.31 -30.77 7.44
CA ARG A 177 -6.48 -31.43 8.44
C ARG A 177 -5.43 -32.28 7.73
N ILE A 178 -4.18 -32.20 8.15
CA ILE A 178 -3.05 -32.91 7.54
C ILE A 178 -2.36 -33.88 8.50
N GLY A 179 -2.86 -34.00 9.72
CA GLY A 179 -2.43 -35.00 10.70
C GLY A 179 -3.55 -35.31 11.68
N ASP A 180 -3.57 -36.55 12.16
CA ASP A 180 -4.60 -37.05 13.11
C ASP A 180 -4.18 -36.90 14.58
N THR A 181 -2.95 -36.45 14.84
CA THR A 181 -2.41 -36.25 16.19
C THR A 181 -2.24 -34.75 16.45
N THR A 182 -2.65 -34.31 17.64
CA THR A 182 -2.47 -32.91 18.06
C THR A 182 -0.99 -32.59 18.24
N SER A 183 -0.56 -31.44 17.71
CA SER A 183 0.80 -30.95 17.91
C SER A 183 1.03 -30.63 19.38
N THR A 184 2.18 -31.01 19.91
CA THR A 184 2.59 -30.70 21.30
C THR A 184 3.59 -29.55 21.33
N GLU A 185 3.64 -28.81 22.43
CA GLU A 185 4.63 -27.75 22.64
C GLU A 185 6.08 -28.26 22.41
N ASP A 186 6.42 -29.46 22.90
CA ASP A 186 7.77 -30.03 22.73
C ASP A 186 8.12 -30.33 21.26
N GLU A 187 7.16 -30.86 20.49
CA GLU A 187 7.32 -31.08 19.05
C GLU A 187 7.50 -29.77 18.29
N LEU A 188 6.66 -28.77 18.56
CA LEU A 188 6.74 -27.46 17.92
C LEU A 188 8.04 -26.76 18.29
N ARG A 189 8.48 -26.87 19.54
CA ARG A 189 9.77 -26.35 19.99
C ARG A 189 10.89 -27.00 19.20
N SER A 190 10.92 -28.32 19.12
CA SER A 190 11.90 -29.06 18.31
C SER A 190 11.93 -28.60 16.84
N MET A 191 10.76 -28.45 16.20
CA MET A 191 10.65 -27.94 14.83
C MET A 191 11.18 -26.50 14.71
N ALA A 192 10.83 -25.60 15.63
CA ALA A 192 11.34 -24.22 15.63
C ALA A 192 12.87 -24.19 15.71
N ARG A 193 13.48 -25.04 16.55
CA ARG A 193 14.95 -25.16 16.65
C ARG A 193 15.56 -25.59 15.32
N GLU A 194 14.98 -26.60 14.69
CA GLU A 194 15.43 -27.11 13.41
C GLU A 194 15.38 -26.01 12.32
N LEU A 195 14.28 -25.27 12.25
CA LEU A 195 14.06 -24.21 11.27
C LEU A 195 15.03 -23.04 11.45
N ILE A 196 15.25 -22.59 12.69
CA ILE A 196 16.21 -21.52 12.99
C ILE A 196 17.64 -21.97 12.66
N LYS A 197 17.99 -23.21 13.04
CA LYS A 197 19.30 -23.80 12.75
C LYS A 197 19.53 -23.89 11.23
N ARG A 198 18.52 -24.31 10.46
CA ARG A 198 18.61 -24.39 9.00
C ARG A 198 18.70 -23.01 8.35
N THR A 199 17.90 -22.04 8.82
CA THR A 199 17.91 -20.65 8.33
C THR A 199 19.28 -20.01 8.48
N ARG A 200 20.02 -20.30 9.57
CA ARG A 200 21.38 -19.77 9.76
C ARG A 200 22.46 -20.46 8.91
N ARG A 201 22.17 -21.67 8.41
CA ARG A 201 23.11 -22.47 7.60
C ARG A 201 22.92 -22.25 6.10
N ASP A 202 21.68 -21.98 5.70
CA ASP A 202 21.32 -21.77 4.30
C ASP A 202 21.68 -20.33 3.89
N PRO A 203 22.58 -20.14 2.91
CA PRO A 203 23.00 -18.81 2.46
C PRO A 203 21.87 -17.98 1.85
N ASP A 204 20.81 -18.63 1.35
CA ASP A 204 19.66 -17.98 0.70
C ASP A 204 18.51 -17.73 1.69
N SER A 205 18.76 -17.95 2.98
CA SER A 205 17.79 -17.81 4.06
C SER A 205 18.25 -16.79 5.09
N PHE A 206 17.30 -16.13 5.76
CA PHE A 206 17.61 -15.12 6.76
C PHE A 206 16.49 -14.96 7.78
N ILE A 207 16.85 -14.49 8.96
CA ILE A 207 15.89 -14.11 10.00
C ILE A 207 15.41 -12.69 9.66
N GLU A 208 14.14 -12.52 9.31
CA GLU A 208 13.53 -11.21 9.04
C GLU A 208 13.35 -10.39 10.31
N MET A 209 12.93 -11.06 11.38
CA MET A 209 12.46 -10.42 12.60
C MET A 209 12.62 -11.37 13.78
N GLU A 210 13.11 -10.87 14.90
CA GLU A 210 13.18 -11.60 16.16
C GLU A 210 12.85 -10.64 17.31
N TYR A 211 11.66 -10.81 17.88
CA TYR A 211 11.15 -10.11 19.06
C TYR A 211 10.85 -11.10 20.18
N ASP A 212 10.51 -10.58 21.36
CA ASP A 212 10.11 -11.37 22.52
C ASP A 212 8.89 -12.24 22.20
N GLY A 213 9.09 -13.56 22.08
CA GLY A 213 8.05 -14.53 21.71
C GLY A 213 7.61 -14.54 20.24
N ALA A 214 8.29 -13.83 19.34
CA ALA A 214 7.90 -13.76 17.91
C ALA A 214 9.11 -13.75 16.98
N THR A 215 9.19 -14.73 16.08
CA THR A 215 10.28 -14.85 15.09
C THR A 215 9.72 -15.05 13.69
N VAL A 216 10.24 -14.32 12.70
CA VAL A 216 9.92 -14.52 11.28
C VAL A 216 11.20 -14.91 10.53
N LEU A 217 11.15 -16.04 9.85
CA LEU A 217 12.25 -16.61 9.07
C LEU A 217 11.86 -16.65 7.60
N GLN A 218 12.80 -16.33 6.72
CA GLN A 218 12.75 -16.68 5.32
C GLN A 218 13.67 -17.89 5.12
N LEU A 219 13.11 -19.05 4.76
CA LEU A 219 13.83 -20.31 4.52
C LEU A 219 13.59 -20.76 3.07
N GLY A 220 14.54 -20.51 2.18
CA GLY A 220 14.35 -20.68 0.74
C GLY A 220 13.13 -19.89 0.25
N ASN A 221 12.17 -20.58 -0.38
CA ASN A 221 10.90 -19.96 -0.80
C ASN A 221 9.82 -19.99 0.29
N MET A 222 10.08 -20.42 1.52
CA MET A 222 9.08 -20.49 2.58
C MET A 222 9.25 -19.33 3.55
N ARG A 223 8.14 -18.67 3.88
CA ARG A 223 8.07 -17.70 4.97
C ARG A 223 7.48 -18.35 6.20
N ILE A 224 8.21 -18.32 7.30
CA ILE A 224 7.89 -19.05 8.52
C ILE A 224 7.72 -18.05 9.65
N ALA A 225 6.55 -18.02 10.28
CA ALA A 225 6.29 -17.28 11.50
C ALA A 225 6.22 -18.26 12.67
N ILE A 226 7.00 -17.99 13.70
CA ILE A 226 7.06 -18.74 14.96
C ILE A 226 6.61 -17.80 16.07
N ALA A 227 5.58 -18.19 16.81
CA ALA A 227 5.06 -17.46 17.95
C ALA A 227 5.12 -18.35 19.21
N SER A 228 5.54 -17.78 20.33
CA SER A 228 5.59 -18.46 21.62
C SER A 228 5.19 -17.50 22.77
N PRO A 229 4.75 -18.03 23.92
CA PRO A 229 4.51 -17.21 25.10
C PRO A 229 5.75 -16.37 25.49
N PRO A 230 5.59 -15.10 25.89
CA PRO A 230 4.34 -14.43 26.27
C PRO A 230 3.56 -13.77 25.11
N PHE A 231 4.08 -13.79 23.88
CA PHE A 231 3.45 -13.11 22.73
C PHE A 231 2.16 -13.82 22.28
N SER A 232 2.13 -15.15 22.35
CA SER A 232 0.97 -15.99 22.06
C SER A 232 0.48 -16.76 23.29
N ASP A 233 -0.74 -17.33 23.18
CA ASP A 233 -1.36 -18.18 24.21
C ASP A 233 -0.77 -19.60 24.28
N GLY A 234 -0.04 -20.01 23.25
CA GLY A 234 0.69 -21.27 23.15
C GLY A 234 1.65 -21.21 21.96
N MET A 235 2.51 -22.22 21.81
CA MET A 235 3.46 -22.24 20.70
C MET A 235 2.74 -22.47 19.36
N GLU A 236 3.10 -21.71 18.34
CA GLU A 236 2.53 -21.79 17.00
C GLU A 236 3.62 -21.61 15.94
N ILE A 237 3.54 -22.41 14.88
CA ILE A 237 4.37 -22.29 13.68
C ILE A 237 3.45 -22.21 12.47
N THR A 238 3.53 -21.10 11.75
CA THR A 238 2.86 -20.91 10.46
C THR A 238 3.89 -20.84 9.35
N VAL A 239 3.76 -21.72 8.36
CA VAL A 239 4.62 -21.71 7.17
C VAL A 239 3.78 -21.38 5.95
N VAL A 240 4.23 -20.41 5.17
CA VAL A 240 3.58 -19.98 3.93
C VAL A 240 4.55 -20.18 2.78
N ARG A 241 4.08 -20.84 1.73
CA ARG A 241 4.77 -20.92 0.44
C ARG A 241 4.10 -19.92 -0.52
N PRO A 242 4.86 -19.03 -1.18
CA PRO A 242 4.35 -18.22 -2.27
C PRO A 242 3.72 -19.11 -3.33
N VAL A 243 2.52 -18.75 -3.76
CA VAL A 243 1.81 -19.49 -4.80
C VAL A 243 2.46 -19.16 -6.13
N ALA A 244 2.86 -20.20 -6.87
CA ALA A 244 3.29 -20.27 -8.27
C ALA A 244 3.68 -18.96 -8.98
N PHE A 245 4.88 -18.93 -9.56
CA PHE A 245 5.29 -17.95 -10.56
C PHE A 245 4.16 -17.77 -11.59
N VAL A 246 3.55 -16.58 -11.61
CA VAL A 246 2.51 -16.26 -12.58
C VAL A 246 3.19 -15.51 -13.71
N SER A 247 3.17 -16.11 -14.90
CA SER A 247 3.72 -15.44 -16.07
C SER A 247 2.79 -14.30 -16.47
N ILE A 248 3.36 -13.22 -16.99
CA ILE A 248 2.55 -12.16 -17.62
C ILE A 248 1.70 -12.71 -18.80
N ASP A 249 2.06 -13.87 -19.37
CA ASP A 249 1.28 -14.58 -20.40
C ASP A 249 -0.08 -15.08 -19.92
N ASP A 250 -0.27 -15.27 -18.61
CA ASP A 250 -1.52 -15.76 -18.05
C ASP A 250 -2.58 -14.64 -17.91
N TYR A 251 -2.19 -13.38 -18.18
CA TYR A 251 -3.05 -12.23 -18.06
C TYR A 251 -3.66 -11.80 -19.39
N ARG A 252 -4.89 -11.25 -19.33
CA ARG A 252 -5.52 -10.59 -20.47
C ARG A 252 -4.62 -9.44 -20.97
N MET A 253 -4.58 -9.24 -22.28
CA MET A 253 -3.76 -8.21 -22.95
C MET A 253 -2.24 -8.43 -22.81
N ALA A 254 -1.79 -9.67 -22.55
CA ALA A 254 -0.38 -10.00 -22.40
C ALA A 254 0.47 -9.48 -23.57
N GLY A 255 0.03 -9.68 -24.82
CA GLY A 255 0.79 -9.25 -26.01
C GLY A 255 1.00 -7.73 -26.07
N GLU A 256 -0.07 -6.97 -25.86
CA GLU A 256 -0.05 -5.51 -25.86
C GLU A 256 0.78 -4.95 -24.69
N LEU A 257 0.60 -5.52 -23.50
CA LEU A 257 1.38 -5.16 -22.32
C LEU A 257 2.86 -5.47 -22.50
N LYS A 258 3.21 -6.65 -23.03
CA LYS A 258 4.59 -7.05 -23.33
C LYS A 258 5.25 -6.09 -24.31
N GLN A 259 4.60 -5.78 -25.43
CA GLN A 259 5.13 -4.81 -26.40
C GLN A 259 5.35 -3.44 -25.76
N ARG A 260 4.42 -3.02 -24.90
CA ARG A 260 4.49 -1.74 -24.21
C ARG A 260 5.64 -1.69 -23.21
N LEU A 261 5.79 -2.73 -22.39
CA LEU A 261 6.79 -2.85 -21.34
C LEU A 261 8.20 -3.06 -21.90
N ALA A 262 8.34 -3.81 -23.00
CA ALA A 262 9.64 -4.06 -23.65
C ALA A 262 10.20 -2.87 -24.43
N GLY A 263 9.41 -1.80 -24.61
CA GLY A 263 9.80 -0.60 -25.36
C GLY A 263 10.83 0.28 -24.63
N GLN A 264 10.63 1.61 -24.68
CA GLN A 264 11.45 2.53 -23.90
C GLN A 264 11.16 2.38 -22.40
N GLN A 265 12.12 2.81 -21.57
CA GLN A 265 11.93 2.91 -20.12
C GLN A 265 10.67 3.72 -19.82
N ARG A 266 9.73 3.08 -19.12
CA ARG A 266 8.41 3.63 -18.79
C ARG A 266 8.24 3.78 -17.30
N GLY A 267 7.30 4.64 -16.93
CA GLY A 267 6.76 4.71 -15.58
C GLY A 267 5.41 4.01 -15.54
N VAL A 268 5.33 2.89 -14.83
CA VAL A 268 4.13 2.07 -14.72
C VAL A 268 3.69 2.01 -13.26
N LEU A 269 2.40 2.25 -13.02
CA LEU A 269 1.78 1.94 -11.73
C LEU A 269 0.86 0.73 -11.86
N ILE A 270 1.09 -0.27 -11.03
CA ILE A 270 0.20 -1.41 -10.84
C ILE A 270 -0.73 -1.07 -9.67
N ALA A 271 -1.99 -0.80 -9.98
CA ALA A 271 -3.00 -0.32 -9.04
C ALA A 271 -4.06 -1.39 -8.77
N GLY A 272 -4.76 -1.30 -7.64
CA GLY A 272 -5.83 -2.24 -7.28
C GLY A 272 -6.01 -2.39 -5.77
N PRO A 273 -7.14 -2.99 -5.33
CA PRO A 273 -7.41 -3.16 -3.91
C PRO A 273 -6.38 -4.07 -3.23
N PRO A 274 -6.25 -4.04 -1.89
CA PRO A 274 -5.46 -5.03 -1.15
C PRO A 274 -5.87 -6.46 -1.51
N GLY A 275 -4.90 -7.38 -1.62
CA GLY A 275 -5.17 -8.77 -2.00
C GLY A 275 -5.54 -9.02 -3.47
N ALA A 276 -5.54 -8.00 -4.33
CA ALA A 276 -5.90 -8.17 -5.75
C ALA A 276 -4.91 -8.99 -6.60
N GLY A 277 -3.72 -9.35 -6.08
CA GLY A 277 -2.67 -10.02 -6.87
C GLY A 277 -1.67 -9.07 -7.56
N LYS A 278 -1.52 -7.84 -7.06
CA LYS A 278 -0.63 -6.82 -7.64
C LYS A 278 0.85 -7.18 -7.59
N SER A 279 1.34 -7.59 -6.42
CA SER A 279 2.75 -7.98 -6.24
C SER A 279 3.08 -9.22 -7.08
N THR A 280 2.15 -10.16 -7.20
CA THR A 280 2.24 -11.31 -8.12
C THR A 280 2.38 -10.87 -9.58
N PHE A 281 1.53 -9.94 -10.04
CA PHE A 281 1.66 -9.37 -11.38
C PHE A 281 2.96 -8.58 -11.58
N ALA A 282 3.41 -7.84 -10.55
CA ALA A 282 4.67 -7.10 -10.58
C ALA A 282 5.88 -8.03 -10.71
N ALA A 283 5.87 -9.18 -10.03
CA ALA A 283 6.87 -10.23 -10.19
C ALA A 283 6.89 -10.78 -11.62
N GLY A 284 5.73 -11.11 -12.20
CA GLY A 284 5.64 -11.56 -13.59
C GLY A 284 6.11 -10.51 -14.61
N VAL A 285 5.89 -9.22 -14.33
CA VAL A 285 6.47 -8.10 -15.12
C VAL A 285 7.99 -8.06 -15.00
N ALA A 286 8.53 -8.28 -13.80
CA ALA A 286 9.97 -8.29 -13.54
C ALA A 286 10.67 -9.39 -14.35
N GLU A 287 10.14 -10.61 -14.32
CA GLU A 287 10.66 -11.75 -15.07
C GLU A 287 10.55 -11.55 -16.57
N PHE A 288 9.42 -11.01 -17.05
CA PHE A 288 9.28 -10.68 -18.46
C PHE A 288 10.33 -9.66 -18.92
N LEU A 289 10.55 -8.59 -18.17
CA LEU A 289 11.57 -7.59 -18.48
C LEU A 289 12.98 -8.21 -18.47
N GLN A 290 13.27 -9.08 -17.50
CA GLN A 290 14.52 -9.83 -17.43
C GLN A 290 14.71 -10.73 -18.66
N SER A 291 13.66 -11.44 -19.10
CA SER A 291 13.68 -12.25 -20.33
C SER A 291 13.92 -11.42 -21.61
N CYS A 292 13.63 -10.12 -21.56
CA CYS A 292 13.94 -9.15 -22.61
C CYS A 292 15.38 -8.60 -22.52
N ASN A 293 16.27 -9.25 -21.75
CA ASN A 293 17.65 -8.83 -21.49
C ASN A 293 17.78 -7.45 -20.83
N LYS A 294 16.80 -7.07 -20.00
CA LYS A 294 16.88 -5.87 -19.15
C LYS A 294 17.45 -6.24 -17.78
N ILE A 295 18.26 -5.37 -17.20
CA ILE A 295 18.69 -5.50 -15.81
C ILE A 295 17.57 -5.01 -14.90
N VAL A 296 16.93 -5.94 -14.19
CA VAL A 296 15.81 -5.64 -13.29
C VAL A 296 16.25 -5.79 -11.84
N LYS A 297 15.93 -4.79 -11.00
CA LYS A 297 16.10 -4.83 -9.54
C LYS A 297 14.75 -4.62 -8.85
N THR A 298 14.59 -5.06 -7.61
CA THR A 298 13.41 -4.73 -6.80
C THR A 298 13.78 -3.88 -5.58
N MET A 299 12.82 -3.08 -5.13
CA MET A 299 12.83 -2.35 -3.87
C MET A 299 11.57 -2.71 -3.10
N GLU A 300 11.72 -3.28 -1.92
CA GLU A 300 10.59 -3.85 -1.16
C GLU A 300 10.89 -4.02 0.32
N SER A 301 9.86 -3.89 1.15
CA SER A 301 9.98 -3.99 2.60
C SER A 301 8.72 -4.62 3.20
N PRO A 302 8.72 -5.92 3.52
CA PRO A 302 9.81 -6.89 3.40
C PRO A 302 10.04 -7.42 1.96
N ARG A 303 11.00 -8.33 1.77
CA ARG A 303 11.30 -8.95 0.46
C ARG A 303 10.33 -10.09 0.16
N ASP A 304 9.13 -9.72 -0.27
CA ASP A 304 8.01 -10.63 -0.48
C ASP A 304 7.77 -11.00 -1.96
N LEU A 305 8.36 -10.28 -2.92
CA LEU A 305 8.27 -10.63 -4.33
C LEU A 305 8.95 -11.98 -4.61
N SER A 306 8.24 -12.86 -5.31
CA SER A 306 8.79 -14.15 -5.77
C SER A 306 9.27 -13.98 -7.20
N VAL A 307 10.59 -13.85 -7.39
CA VAL A 307 11.25 -13.59 -8.68
C VAL A 307 12.45 -14.52 -8.87
N GLU A 308 12.89 -14.72 -10.11
CA GLU A 308 14.10 -15.48 -10.42
C GLU A 308 15.38 -14.90 -9.78
N ASP A 309 16.35 -15.76 -9.44
CA ASP A 309 17.63 -15.41 -8.81
C ASP A 309 18.45 -14.35 -9.56
N ALA A 310 18.22 -14.19 -10.86
CA ALA A 310 18.84 -13.16 -11.69
C ALA A 310 18.43 -11.73 -11.28
N ILE A 311 17.27 -11.58 -10.62
CA ILE A 311 16.69 -10.31 -10.19
C ILE A 311 17.10 -10.05 -8.74
N THR A 312 17.92 -9.03 -8.50
CA THR A 312 18.37 -8.73 -7.13
C THR A 312 17.33 -7.90 -6.38
N GLN A 313 16.98 -8.37 -5.18
CA GLN A 313 15.99 -7.75 -4.30
C GLN A 313 16.64 -6.90 -3.21
N TYR A 314 16.30 -5.62 -3.15
CA TYR A 314 16.83 -4.67 -2.18
C TYR A 314 15.80 -4.30 -1.11
N SER A 315 16.22 -4.44 0.14
CA SER A 315 15.52 -3.92 1.32
C SER A 315 15.91 -2.46 1.60
N PRO A 316 15.26 -1.78 2.57
CA PRO A 316 15.66 -0.44 3.01
C PRO A 316 17.10 -0.44 3.53
N LEU A 317 17.98 0.29 2.85
CA LEU A 317 19.38 0.45 3.26
C LEU A 317 19.43 1.35 4.50
N GLU A 318 20.00 0.83 5.59
CA GLU A 318 19.98 1.50 6.89
C GLU A 318 18.57 1.93 7.32
N GLY A 319 17.55 1.15 6.96
CA GLY A 319 16.14 1.43 7.27
C GLY A 319 15.46 2.47 6.36
N SER A 320 16.11 2.95 5.29
CA SER A 320 15.52 3.91 4.36
C SER A 320 15.53 3.43 2.91
N MET A 321 14.37 3.49 2.25
CA MET A 321 14.25 3.23 0.82
C MET A 321 14.88 4.33 -0.05
N GLU A 322 14.95 5.55 0.46
CA GLU A 322 15.61 6.67 -0.24
C GLU A 322 17.10 6.37 -0.45
N LYS A 323 17.78 5.86 0.59
CA LYS A 323 19.19 5.44 0.48
C LYS A 323 19.38 4.27 -0.49
N THR A 324 18.43 3.34 -0.53
CA THR A 324 18.42 2.26 -1.52
C THR A 324 18.30 2.82 -2.93
N ALA A 325 17.43 3.81 -3.15
CA ALA A 325 17.29 4.48 -4.43
C ALA A 325 18.56 5.25 -4.83
N ASP A 326 19.19 5.97 -3.91
CA ASP A 326 20.46 6.67 -4.16
C ASP A 326 21.55 5.72 -4.66
N LEU A 327 21.65 4.53 -4.06
CA LEU A 327 22.55 3.47 -4.52
C LEU A 327 22.17 3.01 -5.94
N LEU A 328 20.87 2.76 -6.19
CA LEU A 328 20.41 2.31 -7.50
C LEU A 328 20.59 3.36 -8.60
N LEU A 329 20.57 4.64 -8.28
CA LEU A 329 20.90 5.73 -9.21
C LEU A 329 22.37 5.71 -9.67
N LEU A 330 23.27 5.16 -8.84
CA LEU A 330 24.67 4.92 -9.21
C LEU A 330 24.83 3.66 -10.07
N VAL A 331 24.08 2.61 -9.75
CA VAL A 331 24.08 1.33 -10.49
C VAL A 331 23.41 1.47 -11.86
N ARG A 332 22.36 2.31 -11.95
CA ARG A 332 21.53 2.55 -13.14
C ARG A 332 20.98 1.27 -13.77
N PRO A 333 20.13 0.50 -13.06
CA PRO A 333 19.43 -0.62 -13.68
C PRO A 333 18.51 -0.13 -14.81
N ASP A 334 18.15 -1.02 -15.75
CA ASP A 334 17.18 -0.69 -16.78
C ASP A 334 15.80 -0.44 -16.17
N TYR A 335 15.42 -1.30 -15.21
CA TYR A 335 14.16 -1.22 -14.47
C TYR A 335 14.33 -1.49 -12.98
N THR A 336 13.52 -0.79 -12.19
CA THR A 336 13.31 -1.07 -10.76
C THR A 336 11.82 -1.30 -10.49
N ILE A 337 11.52 -2.44 -9.87
CA ILE A 337 10.19 -2.76 -9.34
C ILE A 337 10.14 -2.26 -7.90
N TYR A 338 9.31 -1.28 -7.61
CA TYR A 338 9.08 -0.80 -6.25
C TYR A 338 7.77 -1.41 -5.75
N ASP A 339 7.87 -2.49 -4.99
CA ASP A 339 6.70 -3.07 -4.35
C ASP A 339 6.28 -2.17 -3.20
N GLU A 340 5.00 -1.78 -3.22
CA GLU A 340 4.33 -1.01 -2.20
C GLU A 340 4.75 0.47 -2.01
N LEU A 341 4.20 1.35 -2.86
CA LEU A 341 4.23 2.80 -2.68
C LEU A 341 3.11 3.26 -1.72
N ARG A 342 3.47 3.70 -0.51
CA ARG A 342 2.51 4.11 0.53
C ARG A 342 2.69 5.55 0.98
N LYS A 343 3.92 5.93 1.29
CA LYS A 343 4.28 7.23 1.89
C LYS A 343 4.64 8.24 0.81
N THR A 344 4.60 9.53 1.17
CA THR A 344 4.99 10.61 0.26
C THR A 344 6.43 10.46 -0.26
N THR A 345 7.34 10.02 0.60
CA THR A 345 8.74 9.72 0.24
C THR A 345 8.85 8.67 -0.85
N ASP A 346 8.02 7.62 -0.81
CA ASP A 346 8.07 6.53 -1.78
C ASP A 346 7.71 7.03 -3.19
N PHE A 347 6.71 7.91 -3.29
CA PHE A 347 6.33 8.56 -4.56
C PHE A 347 7.38 9.54 -5.07
N GLN A 348 8.09 10.23 -4.18
CA GLN A 348 9.21 11.11 -4.55
C GLN A 348 10.39 10.30 -5.08
N VAL A 349 10.79 9.24 -4.36
CA VAL A 349 11.81 8.29 -4.81
C VAL A 349 11.45 7.71 -6.18
N PHE A 350 10.21 7.27 -6.36
CA PHE A 350 9.72 6.77 -7.65
C PHE A 350 9.89 7.80 -8.77
N ALA A 351 9.53 9.06 -8.50
CA ALA A 351 9.67 10.15 -9.45
C ALA A 351 11.13 10.45 -9.79
N ASP A 352 11.99 10.57 -8.79
CA ASP A 352 13.41 10.90 -8.96
C ASP A 352 14.14 9.83 -9.76
N MET A 353 13.90 8.55 -9.43
CA MET A 353 14.44 7.42 -10.20
C MET A 353 13.97 7.45 -11.65
N ARG A 354 12.68 7.73 -11.87
CA ARG A 354 12.13 7.79 -13.23
C ARG A 354 12.71 8.94 -14.05
N LEU A 355 12.85 10.12 -13.44
CA LEU A 355 13.42 11.31 -14.08
C LEU A 355 14.93 11.17 -14.35
N ALA A 356 15.63 10.37 -13.54
CA ALA A 356 17.03 9.99 -13.78
C ALA A 356 17.19 8.97 -14.94
N GLY A 357 16.09 8.50 -15.53
CA GLY A 357 16.10 7.57 -16.66
C GLY A 357 16.14 6.10 -16.25
N VAL A 358 15.68 5.74 -15.05
CA VAL A 358 15.42 4.34 -14.68
C VAL A 358 13.97 4.01 -15.03
N GLY A 359 13.71 2.87 -15.66
CA GLY A 359 12.33 2.37 -15.84
C GLY A 359 11.73 1.99 -14.50
N MET A 360 10.51 2.43 -14.20
CA MET A 360 9.93 2.22 -12.87
C MET A 360 8.60 1.50 -12.96
N VAL A 361 8.44 0.46 -12.14
CA VAL A 361 7.15 -0.24 -11.95
C VAL A 361 6.79 -0.17 -10.47
N GLY A 362 5.73 0.55 -10.13
CA GLY A 362 5.35 0.82 -8.75
C GLY A 362 4.04 0.17 -8.39
N VAL A 363 3.96 -0.52 -7.25
CA VAL A 363 2.71 -1.14 -6.79
C VAL A 363 1.98 -0.20 -5.83
N VAL A 364 0.72 0.11 -6.12
CA VAL A 364 -0.10 1.07 -5.37
C VAL A 364 -1.44 0.45 -4.98
N HIS A 365 -1.87 0.67 -3.73
CA HIS A 365 -3.25 0.37 -3.34
C HIS A 365 -4.21 1.44 -3.84
N ALA A 366 -5.19 1.07 -4.64
CA ALA A 366 -6.18 1.99 -5.17
C ALA A 366 -7.49 1.25 -5.45
N ASN A 367 -8.62 1.89 -5.18
CA ASN A 367 -9.93 1.31 -5.51
C ASN A 367 -10.36 1.66 -6.93
N ARG A 368 -9.80 2.73 -7.50
CA ARG A 368 -9.98 3.12 -8.90
C ARG A 368 -8.63 3.46 -9.52
N PRO A 369 -8.45 3.24 -10.83
CA PRO A 369 -7.20 3.56 -11.50
C PRO A 369 -6.76 5.02 -11.33
N VAL A 370 -7.70 5.97 -11.37
CA VAL A 370 -7.42 7.41 -11.23
C VAL A 370 -6.86 7.77 -9.85
N ASP A 371 -7.23 7.01 -8.80
CA ASP A 371 -6.75 7.24 -7.43
C ASP A 371 -5.23 6.99 -7.35
N ALA A 372 -4.67 6.11 -8.18
CA ALA A 372 -3.23 5.87 -8.25
C ALA A 372 -2.46 7.12 -8.71
N ILE A 373 -3.02 7.86 -9.66
CA ILE A 373 -2.43 9.10 -10.18
C ILE A 373 -2.67 10.28 -9.25
N GLN A 374 -3.82 10.32 -8.58
CA GLN A 374 -4.07 11.32 -7.54
C GLN A 374 -3.03 11.29 -6.42
N ARG A 375 -2.41 10.13 -6.15
CA ARG A 375 -1.31 10.05 -5.18
C ARG A 375 -0.03 10.76 -5.64
N LEU A 376 0.15 11.07 -6.91
CA LEU A 376 1.28 11.88 -7.38
C LEU A 376 0.98 13.38 -7.30
N ILE A 377 -0.29 13.77 -7.27
CA ILE A 377 -0.71 15.18 -7.22
C ILE A 377 -0.25 15.80 -5.90
N GLY A 378 0.43 16.95 -6.00
CA GLY A 378 1.00 17.67 -4.86
C GLY A 378 2.33 17.11 -4.35
N ARG A 379 2.80 15.99 -4.92
CA ARG A 379 4.14 15.42 -4.68
C ARG A 379 5.07 15.62 -5.86
N VAL A 380 4.50 15.62 -7.07
CA VAL A 380 5.15 15.90 -8.34
C VAL A 380 4.38 17.02 -9.04
N ASP A 381 5.09 17.90 -9.73
CA ASP A 381 4.47 18.94 -10.56
C ASP A 381 3.55 18.32 -11.60
N LEU A 382 2.37 18.89 -11.78
CA LEU A 382 1.33 18.33 -12.65
C LEU A 382 1.85 18.07 -14.08
N GLY A 383 2.66 18.97 -14.63
CA GLY A 383 3.25 18.81 -15.97
C GLY A 383 4.27 17.67 -16.08
N MET A 384 4.85 17.23 -14.95
CA MET A 384 5.86 16.17 -14.89
C MET A 384 5.24 14.78 -14.69
N ILE A 385 3.99 14.69 -14.21
CA ILE A 385 3.33 13.41 -13.94
C ILE A 385 3.40 12.45 -15.14
N PRO A 386 3.12 12.85 -16.40
CA PRO A 386 3.20 11.92 -17.54
C PRO A 386 4.60 11.42 -17.87
N GLN A 387 5.65 12.12 -17.40
CA GLN A 387 7.05 11.66 -17.52
C GLN A 387 7.40 10.67 -16.41
N VAL A 388 6.76 10.82 -15.24
CA VAL A 388 6.94 9.94 -14.09
C VAL A 388 6.10 8.67 -14.22
N VAL A 389 4.85 8.77 -14.65
CA VAL A 389 3.96 7.64 -14.90
C VAL A 389 3.20 7.89 -16.19
N ASP A 390 3.42 7.01 -17.17
CA ASP A 390 2.73 7.03 -18.46
C ASP A 390 1.67 5.93 -18.59
N THR A 391 1.69 4.95 -17.69
CA THR A 391 0.80 3.78 -17.74
C THR A 391 0.29 3.40 -16.35
N VAL A 392 -1.02 3.12 -16.23
CA VAL A 392 -1.61 2.49 -15.03
C VAL A 392 -2.23 1.17 -15.44
N ILE A 393 -1.87 0.10 -14.74
CA ILE A 393 -2.45 -1.23 -14.93
C ILE A 393 -3.28 -1.51 -13.68
N PHE A 394 -4.60 -1.68 -13.84
CA PHE A 394 -5.49 -1.96 -12.73
C PHE A 394 -5.75 -3.45 -12.61
N ILE A 395 -5.36 -4.03 -11.48
CA ILE A 395 -5.53 -5.44 -11.16
C ILE A 395 -6.70 -5.62 -10.21
N GLU A 396 -7.60 -6.52 -10.56
CA GLU A 396 -8.73 -6.91 -9.73
C GLU A 396 -8.90 -8.43 -9.78
N ARG A 397 -9.02 -9.07 -8.60
CA ARG A 397 -9.20 -10.53 -8.45
C ARG A 397 -8.18 -11.37 -9.24
N GLY A 398 -6.93 -10.93 -9.30
CA GLY A 398 -5.85 -11.63 -9.99
C GLY A 398 -5.86 -11.48 -11.51
N GLU A 399 -6.65 -10.57 -12.07
CA GLU A 399 -6.71 -10.32 -13.52
C GLU A 399 -6.50 -8.83 -13.85
N VAL A 400 -6.01 -8.53 -15.06
CA VAL A 400 -5.91 -7.16 -15.56
C VAL A 400 -7.32 -6.69 -15.96
N ALA A 401 -7.90 -5.81 -15.16
CA ALA A 401 -9.25 -5.29 -15.37
C ALA A 401 -9.28 -4.12 -16.36
N SER A 402 -8.29 -3.23 -16.30
CA SER A 402 -8.12 -2.15 -17.27
C SER A 402 -6.68 -1.65 -17.33
N VAL A 403 -6.33 -1.01 -18.45
CA VAL A 403 -5.03 -0.36 -18.66
C VAL A 403 -5.29 1.06 -19.12
N GLN A 404 -4.64 2.03 -18.49
CA GLN A 404 -4.81 3.44 -18.80
C GLN A 404 -3.50 4.07 -19.26
N ASP A 405 -3.64 4.92 -20.27
CA ASP A 405 -2.63 5.79 -20.82
C ASP A 405 -2.71 7.18 -20.16
N ILE A 406 -1.56 7.71 -19.77
CA ILE A 406 -1.45 9.07 -19.22
C ILE A 406 -0.71 9.93 -20.21
N LYS A 407 -1.39 10.97 -20.71
CA LYS A 407 -0.82 11.86 -21.74
C LYS A 407 -0.97 13.30 -21.32
N PHE A 408 0.11 14.05 -21.51
CA PHE A 408 0.07 15.50 -21.45
C PHE A 408 -0.59 16.07 -22.72
N THR A 409 -1.51 17.00 -22.57
CA THR A 409 -2.08 17.75 -23.68
C THR A 409 -2.42 19.18 -23.25
N VAL A 410 -2.52 20.09 -24.21
CA VAL A 410 -2.99 21.45 -23.99
C VAL A 410 -4.31 21.59 -24.71
N LYS A 411 -5.39 21.73 -23.95
CA LYS A 411 -6.76 21.87 -24.49
C LYS A 411 -7.65 22.62 -23.51
N VAL A 412 -8.87 22.95 -23.95
CA VAL A 412 -9.94 23.40 -23.06
C VAL A 412 -10.46 22.18 -22.30
N PRO A 413 -10.41 22.15 -20.96
CA PRO A 413 -10.88 21.00 -20.19
C PRO A 413 -12.37 20.75 -20.36
N HIS A 414 -12.78 19.49 -20.18
CA HIS A 414 -14.18 19.11 -20.22
C HIS A 414 -14.99 19.88 -19.16
N GLY A 415 -16.11 20.49 -19.56
CA GLY A 415 -16.94 21.33 -18.70
C GLY A 415 -16.63 22.83 -18.75
N MET A 416 -15.62 23.26 -19.52
CA MET A 416 -15.34 24.69 -19.80
C MET A 416 -15.69 25.04 -21.26
N THR A 417 -16.25 26.23 -21.48
CA THR A 417 -16.76 26.66 -22.81
C THR A 417 -15.95 27.77 -23.47
N GLU A 418 -15.10 28.49 -22.74
CA GLU A 418 -14.30 29.58 -23.31
C GLU A 418 -12.93 29.08 -23.79
N SER A 419 -12.57 29.40 -25.04
CA SER A 419 -11.32 28.98 -25.69
C SER A 419 -10.07 29.58 -25.06
N ASP A 420 -10.18 30.74 -24.41
CA ASP A 420 -9.08 31.40 -23.69
C ASP A 420 -8.72 30.69 -22.37
N LEU A 421 -9.42 29.60 -22.03
CA LEU A 421 -9.16 28.75 -20.86
C LEU A 421 -8.25 27.54 -21.17
N ALA A 422 -7.68 27.45 -22.38
CA ALA A 422 -6.76 26.37 -22.75
C ALA A 422 -5.59 26.31 -21.75
N ARG A 423 -5.38 25.13 -21.18
CA ARG A 423 -4.41 24.93 -20.11
C ARG A 423 -3.77 23.55 -20.22
N PRO A 424 -2.64 23.32 -19.52
CA PRO A 424 -2.09 21.98 -19.35
C PRO A 424 -3.14 21.05 -18.73
N VAL A 425 -3.44 19.95 -19.42
CA VAL A 425 -4.34 18.89 -18.97
C VAL A 425 -3.63 17.56 -19.09
N ILE A 426 -3.68 16.76 -18.04
CA ILE A 426 -3.35 15.35 -18.12
C ILE A 426 -4.62 14.60 -18.50
N ALA A 427 -4.61 13.95 -19.65
CA ALA A 427 -5.68 13.04 -20.05
C ALA A 427 -5.34 11.62 -19.60
N VAL A 428 -6.25 11.00 -18.85
CA VAL A 428 -6.22 9.59 -18.51
C VAL A 428 -7.17 8.88 -19.46
N THR A 429 -6.62 8.12 -20.40
CA THR A 429 -7.38 7.47 -21.48
C THR A 429 -7.33 5.96 -21.31
N ASP A 430 -8.47 5.28 -21.49
CA ASP A 430 -8.51 3.82 -21.57
C ASP A 430 -7.70 3.34 -22.78
N PHE A 431 -6.85 2.35 -22.57
CA PHE A 431 -5.92 1.86 -23.59
C PHE A 431 -6.63 1.11 -24.71
N GLU A 432 -7.65 0.30 -24.40
CA GLU A 432 -8.37 -0.49 -25.40
C GLU A 432 -9.21 0.41 -26.33
N SER A 433 -9.95 1.36 -25.76
CA SER A 433 -10.87 2.23 -26.52
C SER A 433 -10.26 3.54 -26.99
N GLY A 434 -9.12 3.96 -26.41
CA GLY A 434 -8.49 5.26 -26.64
C GLY A 434 -9.29 6.45 -26.12
N ARG A 435 -10.39 6.22 -25.39
CA ARG A 435 -11.27 7.29 -24.89
C ARG A 435 -10.72 7.87 -23.59
N ALA A 436 -10.73 9.19 -23.48
CA ALA A 436 -10.46 9.84 -22.20
C ALA A 436 -11.55 9.44 -21.21
N GLU A 437 -11.15 8.98 -20.03
CA GLU A 437 -12.03 8.70 -18.90
C GLU A 437 -11.98 9.82 -17.86
N PHE A 438 -10.79 10.42 -17.68
CA PHE A 438 -10.57 11.54 -16.77
C PHE A 438 -9.62 12.58 -17.36
N GLU A 439 -9.80 13.82 -16.92
CA GLU A 439 -8.91 14.95 -17.16
C GLU A 439 -8.48 15.55 -15.82
N ILE A 440 -7.17 15.76 -15.67
CA ILE A 440 -6.58 16.38 -14.48
C ILE A 440 -5.97 17.71 -14.89
N TYR A 441 -6.40 18.80 -14.25
CA TYR A 441 -5.93 20.14 -14.57
C TYR A 441 -6.02 21.07 -13.37
N THR A 442 -5.30 22.19 -13.43
CA THR A 442 -5.33 23.22 -12.38
C THR A 442 -6.44 24.23 -12.64
N TYR A 443 -7.21 24.55 -11.60
CA TYR A 443 -8.19 25.63 -11.57
C TYR A 443 -7.97 26.50 -10.34
N GLY A 444 -7.53 27.75 -10.57
CA GLY A 444 -7.00 28.59 -9.48
C GLY A 444 -5.73 27.96 -8.90
N GLU A 445 -5.70 27.75 -7.59
CA GLU A 445 -4.60 27.07 -6.87
C GLU A 445 -4.89 25.57 -6.59
N GLN A 446 -6.02 25.05 -7.07
CA GLN A 446 -6.43 23.67 -6.81
C GLN A 446 -6.28 22.79 -8.05
N VAL A 447 -5.92 21.53 -7.84
CA VAL A 447 -5.92 20.50 -8.89
C VAL A 447 -7.26 19.79 -8.89
N VAL A 448 -7.91 19.76 -10.05
CA VAL A 448 -9.24 19.16 -10.26
C VAL A 448 -9.09 17.90 -11.11
N VAL A 449 -9.78 16.84 -10.71
CA VAL A 449 -9.92 15.60 -11.48
C VAL A 449 -11.35 15.50 -11.99
N MET A 450 -11.54 15.62 -13.30
CA MET A 450 -12.84 15.67 -13.96
C MET A 450 -13.07 14.42 -14.81
N PRO A 451 -14.14 13.63 -14.56
CA PRO A 451 -14.52 12.56 -15.48
C PRO A 451 -15.03 13.15 -16.80
N THR A 452 -14.59 12.59 -17.93
CA THR A 452 -14.95 13.04 -19.30
C THR A 452 -16.18 12.34 -19.85
N ALA A 453 -16.51 11.17 -19.31
CA ALA A 453 -17.78 10.51 -19.56
C ALA A 453 -18.81 11.01 -18.56
N LYS A 454 -19.96 11.52 -19.05
CA LYS A 454 -21.21 11.33 -18.32
C LYS A 454 -21.34 9.83 -18.14
N THR A 455 -21.15 9.32 -16.93
CA THR A 455 -21.70 8.03 -16.55
C THR A 455 -23.17 8.08 -16.96
N ARG A 456 -23.51 7.46 -18.10
CA ARG A 456 -24.83 6.89 -18.25
C ARG A 456 -24.87 5.81 -17.19
N GLU A 457 -25.20 6.20 -15.96
CA GLU A 457 -25.87 5.29 -15.07
C GLU A 457 -27.01 4.71 -15.91
N THR A 458 -26.91 3.41 -16.14
CA THR A 458 -27.98 2.60 -16.70
C THR A 458 -29.19 2.81 -15.82
N VAL A 459 -30.03 3.77 -16.19
CA VAL A 459 -31.35 3.98 -15.61
C VAL A 459 -32.07 2.62 -15.69
N PRO A 460 -32.48 2.02 -14.56
CA PRO A 460 -33.10 0.70 -14.54
C PRO A 460 -34.27 0.60 -15.52
N SER A 461 -34.47 -0.55 -16.16
CA SER A 461 -35.47 -0.78 -17.22
C SER A 461 -36.93 -0.44 -16.83
N ALA A 462 -37.23 -0.30 -15.53
CA ALA A 462 -38.52 0.18 -15.02
C ALA A 462 -38.78 1.68 -15.32
N TRP A 463 -37.74 2.50 -15.45
CA TRP A 463 -37.85 3.96 -15.59
C TRP A 463 -38.05 4.42 -17.03
N GLY A 464 -37.52 3.69 -18.01
CA GLY A 464 -37.83 3.91 -19.44
C GLY A 464 -39.32 3.73 -19.74
N LEU A 465 -39.94 2.72 -19.11
CA LEU A 465 -41.38 2.43 -19.20
C LEU A 465 -42.25 3.53 -18.55
N ALA A 466 -41.79 4.14 -17.45
CA ALA A 466 -42.48 5.25 -16.81
C ALA A 466 -42.44 6.52 -17.67
N ALA A 467 -41.27 6.84 -18.26
CA ALA A 467 -41.13 7.97 -19.19
C ALA A 467 -41.95 7.80 -20.47
N GLU A 468 -41.99 6.58 -21.04
CA GLU A 468 -42.85 6.29 -22.21
C GLU A 468 -44.34 6.39 -21.88
N ARG A 469 -44.79 5.84 -20.75
CA ARG A 469 -46.20 5.96 -20.32
C ARG A 469 -46.62 7.40 -20.10
N ILE A 470 -45.79 8.22 -19.46
CA ILE A 470 -46.04 9.66 -19.28
C ILE A 470 -46.14 10.32 -20.66
N ARG A 471 -45.18 10.05 -21.55
CA ARG A 471 -45.17 10.63 -22.90
C ARG A 471 -46.43 10.25 -23.69
N ASP A 472 -46.85 8.99 -23.66
CA ASP A 472 -48.01 8.49 -24.41
C ASP A 472 -49.36 9.01 -23.88
N GLU A 473 -49.48 9.19 -22.56
CA GLU A 473 -50.71 9.67 -21.93
C GLU A 473 -50.92 11.18 -22.14
N PHE A 474 -49.83 11.97 -22.14
CA PHE A 474 -49.88 13.41 -22.43
C PHE A 474 -49.87 13.77 -23.91
N ARG A 475 -49.33 12.91 -24.79
CA ARG A 475 -49.39 13.10 -26.25
C ARG A 475 -50.83 13.10 -26.80
N ARG A 476 -51.78 12.49 -26.09
CA ARG A 476 -53.21 12.50 -26.47
C ARG A 476 -53.95 13.78 -26.07
N LYS A 477 -53.37 14.61 -25.18
CA LYS A 477 -53.99 15.80 -24.60
C LYS A 477 -53.31 17.11 -25.00
N VAL A 478 -52.27 17.06 -25.83
CA VAL A 478 -51.40 18.19 -26.14
C VAL A 478 -51.17 18.24 -27.66
N ASN A 479 -51.42 19.38 -28.28
CA ASN A 479 -51.15 19.59 -29.72
C ASN A 479 -49.72 20.12 -29.89
N GLY A 480 -48.72 19.31 -29.55
CA GLY A 480 -47.31 19.72 -29.59
C GLY A 480 -46.30 18.63 -29.23
N PRO A 481 -45.00 18.86 -29.50
CA PRO A 481 -43.95 17.95 -29.05
C PRO A 481 -43.90 17.91 -27.51
N VAL A 482 -43.87 16.70 -26.95
CA VAL A 482 -43.78 16.46 -25.51
C VAL A 482 -42.42 15.84 -25.21
N LYS A 483 -41.58 16.51 -24.43
CA LYS A 483 -40.29 15.97 -23.95
C LYS A 483 -40.38 15.68 -22.47
N VAL A 484 -39.95 14.50 -22.04
CA VAL A 484 -39.92 14.09 -20.62
C VAL A 484 -38.48 13.81 -20.25
N GLU A 485 -37.98 14.47 -19.20
CA GLU A 485 -36.69 14.22 -18.60
C GLU A 485 -36.89 13.74 -17.16
N LEU A 486 -36.23 12.65 -16.80
CA LEU A 486 -36.29 12.13 -15.44
C LEU A 486 -35.10 12.67 -14.63
N SER A 487 -35.35 13.14 -13.41
CA SER A 487 -34.34 13.76 -12.53
C SER A 487 -34.35 13.10 -11.15
N GLY A 488 -33.27 12.40 -10.78
CA GLY A 488 -33.17 11.65 -9.50
C GLY A 488 -34.08 10.41 -9.45
N ASP A 489 -34.33 9.83 -8.28
CA ASP A 489 -35.07 8.53 -8.16
C ASP A 489 -36.61 8.66 -8.10
N ASN A 490 -37.18 9.88 -8.04
CA ASN A 490 -38.64 10.05 -7.94
C ASN A 490 -39.22 11.36 -8.49
N ARG A 491 -38.57 11.99 -9.47
CA ARG A 491 -39.04 13.25 -10.09
C ARG A 491 -38.91 13.24 -11.61
N ALA A 492 -39.91 13.78 -12.30
CA ALA A 492 -39.95 13.92 -13.75
C ALA A 492 -40.21 15.38 -14.14
N THR A 493 -39.55 15.87 -15.19
CA THR A 493 -39.82 17.18 -15.79
C THR A 493 -40.45 16.98 -17.17
N LEU A 494 -41.68 17.45 -17.32
CA LEU A 494 -42.50 17.39 -18.52
C LEU A 494 -42.43 18.73 -19.24
N TRP A 495 -41.81 18.74 -20.42
CA TRP A 495 -41.72 19.91 -21.28
C TRP A 495 -42.81 19.86 -22.37
N VAL A 496 -43.70 20.85 -22.39
CA VAL A 496 -44.83 21.00 -23.32
C VAL A 496 -44.93 22.44 -23.80
N ASN A 497 -45.61 22.72 -24.91
CA ASN A 497 -45.80 24.11 -25.34
C ASN A 497 -46.50 24.93 -24.25
N ALA A 498 -46.14 26.20 -24.11
CA ALA A 498 -46.71 27.09 -23.10
C ALA A 498 -48.25 27.17 -23.17
N ILE A 499 -48.82 27.03 -24.37
CA ILE A 499 -50.27 27.04 -24.64
C ILE A 499 -50.97 25.82 -24.02
N ASP A 500 -50.28 24.68 -23.94
CA ASP A 500 -50.85 23.41 -23.50
C ASP A 500 -50.65 23.16 -21.99
N ILE A 501 -49.84 23.96 -21.30
CA ILE A 501 -49.58 23.86 -19.86
C ILE A 501 -50.88 23.85 -19.02
N PRO A 502 -51.88 24.73 -19.25
CA PRO A 502 -53.11 24.74 -18.45
C PRO A 502 -53.93 23.44 -18.59
N GLU A 503 -53.90 22.81 -19.76
CA GLU A 503 -54.60 21.55 -20.05
C GLU A 503 -53.87 20.35 -19.42
N VAL A 504 -52.53 20.40 -19.42
CA VAL A 504 -51.67 19.43 -18.75
C VAL A 504 -51.84 19.47 -17.22
N ILE A 505 -51.87 20.66 -16.61
CA ILE A 505 -52.06 20.83 -15.16
C ILE A 505 -53.50 20.50 -14.74
N GLY A 506 -54.49 20.89 -15.56
CA GLY A 506 -55.92 20.75 -15.26
C GLY A 506 -56.44 21.75 -14.22
N LYS A 507 -57.76 21.88 -14.10
CA LYS A 507 -58.40 22.81 -13.15
C LYS A 507 -57.96 22.52 -11.71
N GLY A 508 -57.17 23.43 -11.14
CA GLY A 508 -56.65 23.33 -9.77
C GLY A 508 -55.60 22.23 -9.56
N GLY A 509 -54.85 21.83 -10.60
CA GLY A 509 -53.75 20.84 -10.46
C GLY A 509 -54.18 19.37 -10.43
N ARG A 510 -55.49 19.08 -10.44
CA ARG A 510 -56.03 17.71 -10.31
C ARG A 510 -55.50 16.72 -11.34
N ASN A 511 -55.20 17.16 -12.57
CA ASN A 511 -54.77 16.25 -13.62
C ASN A 511 -53.34 15.75 -13.36
N ILE A 512 -52.45 16.62 -12.87
CA ILE A 512 -51.10 16.23 -12.44
C ILE A 512 -51.15 15.41 -11.16
N GLU A 513 -51.89 15.85 -10.13
CA GLU A 513 -51.97 15.10 -8.86
C GLU A 513 -52.49 13.66 -9.03
N THR A 514 -53.44 13.45 -9.95
CA THR A 514 -53.96 12.10 -10.26
C THR A 514 -52.90 11.23 -10.93
N MET A 515 -52.08 11.84 -11.79
CA MET A 515 -50.99 11.17 -12.50
C MET A 515 -49.82 10.85 -11.57
N GLU A 516 -49.46 11.76 -10.68
CA GLU A 516 -48.44 11.55 -9.65
C GLU A 516 -48.82 10.40 -8.71
N LYS A 517 -50.07 10.34 -8.26
CA LYS A 517 -50.58 9.24 -7.42
C LYS A 517 -50.57 7.88 -8.13
N ARG A 518 -50.81 7.86 -9.45
CA ARG A 518 -50.86 6.62 -10.24
C ARG A 518 -49.47 6.11 -10.63
N LEU A 519 -48.52 7.03 -10.83
CA LEU A 519 -47.15 6.71 -11.27
C LEU A 519 -46.14 6.66 -10.13
N GLY A 520 -46.48 7.20 -8.96
CA GLY A 520 -45.61 7.26 -7.78
C GLY A 520 -44.50 8.31 -7.84
N ILE A 521 -44.49 9.16 -8.88
CA ILE A 521 -43.41 10.12 -9.23
C ILE A 521 -43.96 11.55 -9.20
N HIS A 522 -43.16 12.53 -8.77
CA HIS A 522 -43.52 13.96 -8.78
C HIS A 522 -43.22 14.58 -10.16
N ILE A 523 -44.19 15.25 -10.79
CA ILE A 523 -44.10 15.77 -12.16
C ILE A 523 -44.04 17.32 -12.15
N ASP A 524 -42.92 17.88 -12.61
CA ASP A 524 -42.73 19.32 -12.84
C ASP A 524 -43.05 19.65 -14.32
N VAL A 525 -43.88 20.65 -14.59
CA VAL A 525 -44.28 20.99 -15.97
C VAL A 525 -43.65 22.30 -16.40
N ARG A 526 -42.93 22.28 -17.55
CA ARG A 526 -42.20 23.43 -18.09
C ARG A 526 -42.54 23.71 -19.55
N PRO A 527 -42.45 24.98 -19.99
CA PRO A 527 -42.63 25.34 -21.38
C PRO A 527 -41.47 24.84 -22.26
N LEU A 528 -41.79 24.18 -23.38
CA LEU A 528 -40.83 23.74 -24.40
C LEU A 528 -40.56 24.91 -25.36
N ASP A 529 -39.49 25.67 -25.12
CA ASP A 529 -39.11 26.77 -26.00
C ASP A 529 -38.54 26.25 -27.32
N SER A 530 -39.19 26.62 -28.43
CA SER A 530 -38.70 26.33 -29.78
C SER A 530 -37.98 27.54 -30.38
N THR A 531 -36.75 27.29 -30.80
CA THR A 531 -35.95 28.04 -31.79
C THR A 531 -35.47 29.47 -31.48
N GLN A 532 -34.14 29.60 -31.41
CA GLN A 532 -33.35 30.82 -31.25
C GLN A 532 -33.50 31.80 -32.42
N VAL A 533 -33.76 33.09 -32.17
CA VAL A 533 -33.06 34.24 -32.80
C VAL A 533 -33.10 35.44 -31.83
N SER A 534 -31.92 36.02 -31.62
CA SER A 534 -31.57 37.26 -30.92
C SER A 534 -32.63 38.38 -30.82
N LYS A 535 -32.95 38.79 -29.57
CA LYS A 535 -33.08 40.19 -29.10
C LYS A 535 -33.12 40.21 -27.56
N GLY A 536 -32.50 41.24 -26.98
CA GLY A 536 -32.01 41.27 -25.60
C GLY A 536 -33.04 41.34 -24.45
N LYS A 537 -32.48 41.13 -23.25
CA LYS A 537 -32.96 41.46 -21.88
C LYS A 537 -34.40 41.99 -21.72
N GLU A 538 -35.15 41.32 -20.85
CA GLU A 538 -35.89 41.96 -19.75
C GLU A 538 -35.60 41.16 -18.47
N SER A 539 -34.65 41.58 -17.61
CA SER A 539 -34.73 42.60 -16.56
C SER A 539 -35.42 42.11 -15.28
N GLY A 540 -34.64 41.43 -14.43
CA GLY A 540 -34.91 41.41 -12.99
C GLY A 540 -34.97 42.86 -12.47
N LYS A 541 -35.86 43.13 -11.52
CA LYS A 541 -36.18 44.49 -11.07
C LYS A 541 -34.92 45.13 -10.45
N ILE A 542 -34.39 46.17 -11.08
CA ILE A 542 -33.25 46.93 -10.56
C ILE A 542 -33.76 47.98 -9.57
N MET A 543 -33.23 47.97 -8.36
CA MET A 543 -33.64 48.81 -7.24
C MET A 543 -32.42 49.53 -6.67
N VAL A 544 -32.58 50.78 -6.24
CA VAL A 544 -31.52 51.52 -5.54
C VAL A 544 -31.73 51.32 -4.03
N PRO A 545 -30.79 50.70 -3.30
CA PRO A 545 -30.94 50.49 -1.86
C PRO A 545 -30.72 51.79 -1.09
N GLU A 546 -31.39 51.92 0.05
CA GLU A 546 -31.05 52.91 1.06
C GLU A 546 -29.83 52.42 1.85
N ILE A 547 -28.76 53.21 1.89
CA ILE A 547 -27.47 52.80 2.46
C ILE A 547 -27.25 53.50 3.79
N SER A 548 -27.04 52.73 4.85
CA SER A 548 -26.69 53.27 6.17
C SER A 548 -25.42 52.62 6.70
N MET A 549 -24.51 53.44 7.24
CA MET A 549 -23.29 52.97 7.87
C MET A 549 -23.45 52.98 9.40
N LYS A 550 -23.30 51.82 10.04
CA LYS A 550 -23.16 51.69 11.50
C LYS A 550 -21.75 51.20 11.82
N ASN A 551 -21.27 51.39 13.07
CA ASN A 551 -19.86 51.18 13.47
C ASN A 551 -19.12 50.13 12.66
N LYS A 552 -19.51 48.84 12.77
CA LYS A 552 -18.86 47.71 12.09
C LYS A 552 -19.51 47.23 10.77
N HIS A 553 -20.65 47.82 10.34
CA HIS A 553 -21.41 47.30 9.20
C HIS A 553 -21.92 48.37 8.23
N ILE A 554 -21.90 48.05 6.94
CA ILE A 554 -22.63 48.75 5.88
C ILE A 554 -23.96 48.00 5.69
N ILE A 555 -25.08 48.71 5.79
CA ILE A 555 -26.41 48.14 5.69
C ILE A 555 -27.07 48.67 4.42
N LEU A 556 -27.38 47.77 3.48
CA LEU A 556 -28.16 48.05 2.28
C LEU A 556 -29.61 47.64 2.55
N LYS A 557 -30.54 48.58 2.51
CA LYS A 557 -31.96 48.32 2.76
C LYS A 557 -32.76 48.47 1.47
N SER A 558 -33.48 47.43 1.08
CA SER A 558 -34.36 47.44 -0.09
C SER A 558 -35.75 46.93 0.28
N CYS A 559 -36.76 47.80 0.14
CA CYS A 559 -38.15 47.47 0.46
C CYS A 559 -38.76 46.57 -0.62
N GLY A 560 -39.32 45.42 -0.23
CA GLY A 560 -40.12 44.56 -1.11
C GLY A 560 -39.41 43.32 -1.70
N VAL A 561 -38.17 43.02 -1.28
CA VAL A 561 -37.37 41.88 -1.76
C VAL A 561 -36.87 40.96 -0.63
N ALA A 562 -37.53 41.00 0.54
CA ALA A 562 -37.15 40.17 1.68
C ALA A 562 -37.25 38.68 1.37
N GLY A 563 -36.17 37.93 1.64
CA GLY A 563 -36.10 36.48 1.38
C GLY A 563 -35.78 36.08 -0.07
N THR A 564 -35.43 37.04 -0.94
CA THR A 564 -34.99 36.76 -2.32
C THR A 564 -33.48 36.95 -2.47
N ASP A 565 -32.88 36.19 -3.39
CA ASP A 565 -31.47 36.33 -3.76
C ASP A 565 -31.32 37.51 -4.73
N VAL A 566 -30.34 38.37 -4.44
CA VAL A 566 -30.11 39.58 -5.21
C VAL A 566 -28.63 39.74 -5.59
N GLU A 567 -28.41 40.32 -6.75
CA GLU A 567 -27.12 40.79 -7.24
C GLU A 567 -26.92 42.25 -6.81
N VAL A 568 -25.83 42.54 -6.11
CA VAL A 568 -25.44 43.91 -5.74
C VAL A 568 -24.37 44.39 -6.72
N MET A 569 -24.66 45.49 -7.39
CA MET A 569 -23.83 46.06 -8.46
C MET A 569 -23.42 47.50 -8.14
N VAL A 570 -22.22 47.88 -8.59
CA VAL A 570 -21.70 49.27 -8.61
C VAL A 570 -21.49 49.66 -10.07
N GLU A 571 -22.10 50.75 -10.54
CA GLU A 571 -22.05 51.18 -11.96
C GLU A 571 -22.40 50.07 -12.99
N GLY A 572 -23.20 49.09 -12.57
CA GLY A 572 -23.61 47.97 -13.42
C GLY A 572 -22.67 46.76 -13.43
N GLU A 573 -21.55 46.80 -12.71
CA GLU A 573 -20.68 45.64 -12.47
C GLU A 573 -21.10 44.89 -11.20
N LEU A 574 -21.18 43.55 -11.28
CA LEU A 574 -21.53 42.69 -10.16
C LEU A 574 -20.39 42.66 -9.13
N ILE A 575 -20.69 43.09 -7.89
CA ILE A 575 -19.73 42.99 -6.79
C ILE A 575 -19.91 41.67 -6.04
N PHE A 576 -21.15 41.29 -5.72
CA PHE A 576 -21.48 40.05 -5.02
C PHE A 576 -22.98 39.73 -5.11
N THR A 577 -23.35 38.49 -4.79
CA THR A 577 -24.74 38.04 -4.59
C THR A 577 -25.03 37.85 -3.10
N ALA A 578 -26.25 38.17 -2.66
CA ALA A 578 -26.67 37.97 -1.28
C ALA A 578 -28.17 37.75 -1.17
N THR A 579 -28.59 36.99 -0.16
CA THR A 579 -30.00 36.84 0.21
C THR A 579 -30.43 37.98 1.12
N VAL A 580 -31.53 38.65 0.79
CA VAL A 580 -32.05 39.76 1.61
C VAL A 580 -32.68 39.23 2.89
N GLY A 581 -32.28 39.76 4.05
CA GLY A 581 -32.81 39.35 5.35
C GLY A 581 -34.32 39.62 5.50
N ARG A 582 -34.97 38.98 6.48
CA ARG A 582 -36.42 39.13 6.75
C ARG A 582 -36.89 40.57 6.99
N LYS A 583 -35.97 41.48 7.36
CA LYS A 583 -36.24 42.92 7.57
C LYS A 583 -35.94 43.79 6.33
N GLY A 584 -35.64 43.18 5.18
CA GLY A 584 -35.30 43.88 3.94
C GLY A 584 -33.87 44.45 3.91
N ASP A 585 -32.98 43.97 4.78
CA ASP A 585 -31.61 44.46 4.92
C ASP A 585 -30.54 43.41 4.55
N ILE A 586 -29.46 43.87 3.92
CA ILE A 586 -28.21 43.15 3.71
C ILE A 586 -27.14 43.84 4.56
N ARG A 587 -26.43 43.08 5.40
CA ARG A 587 -25.40 43.62 6.30
C ARG A 587 -24.03 43.13 5.87
N ILE A 588 -23.16 44.05 5.48
CA ILE A 588 -21.78 43.78 5.08
C ILE A 588 -20.84 44.29 6.18
N VAL A 589 -19.85 43.50 6.57
CA VAL A 589 -18.79 43.93 7.51
C VAL A 589 -17.86 44.89 6.79
N LYS A 590 -17.52 46.02 7.42
CA LYS A 590 -16.67 47.05 6.81
C LYS A 590 -15.29 46.53 6.40
N ASP A 591 -14.66 45.71 7.25
CA ASP A 591 -13.29 45.20 7.09
C ASP A 591 -13.21 43.94 6.21
N SER A 592 -14.21 43.69 5.35
CA SER A 592 -14.17 42.59 4.37
C SER A 592 -13.79 43.12 3.00
N ASP A 593 -13.22 42.29 2.13
CA ASP A 593 -12.87 42.69 0.75
C ASP A 593 -14.06 43.31 -0.01
N ILE A 594 -15.28 42.85 0.27
CA ILE A 594 -16.53 43.39 -0.28
C ILE A 594 -16.89 44.73 0.39
N GLY A 595 -16.70 44.83 1.71
CA GLY A 595 -16.88 46.05 2.48
C GLY A 595 -15.97 47.18 2.01
N ASP A 596 -14.69 46.91 1.76
CA ASP A 596 -13.73 47.87 1.24
C ASP A 596 -14.09 48.37 -0.16
N LYS A 597 -14.53 47.47 -1.05
CA LYS A 597 -15.03 47.82 -2.39
C LYS A 597 -16.25 48.73 -2.33
N LEU A 598 -17.22 48.45 -1.44
CA LEU A 598 -18.39 49.29 -1.23
C LEU A 598 -18.04 50.65 -0.59
N GLN A 599 -17.09 50.70 0.34
CA GLN A 599 -16.63 51.96 0.92
C GLN A 599 -15.95 52.85 -0.12
N LYS A 600 -15.12 52.25 -0.99
CA LYS A 600 -14.50 52.97 -2.10
C LYS A 600 -15.54 53.50 -3.08
N ALA A 601 -16.52 52.67 -3.46
CA ALA A 601 -17.63 53.09 -4.31
C ALA A 601 -18.46 54.25 -3.72
N LEU A 602 -18.71 54.22 -2.41
CA LEU A 602 -19.41 55.30 -1.71
C LEU A 602 -18.59 56.59 -1.60
N ARG A 603 -17.26 56.48 -1.42
CA ARG A 603 -16.33 57.62 -1.42
C ARG A 603 -16.28 58.30 -2.80
N ASP A 604 -16.28 57.49 -3.85
CA ASP A 604 -16.21 57.91 -5.25
C ASP A 604 -17.59 58.30 -5.82
N LYS A 605 -18.64 58.29 -4.99
CA LYS A 605 -20.05 58.60 -5.34
C LYS A 605 -20.61 57.76 -6.48
N LEU A 606 -20.14 56.52 -6.62
CA LEU A 606 -20.60 55.58 -7.64
C LEU A 606 -22.00 55.03 -7.31
N LYS A 607 -22.80 54.76 -8.34
CA LYS A 607 -24.18 54.30 -8.20
C LYS A 607 -24.23 52.83 -7.80
N ILE A 608 -24.80 52.55 -6.63
CA ILE A 608 -25.06 51.19 -6.15
C ILE A 608 -26.49 50.78 -6.50
N SER A 609 -26.66 49.58 -7.04
CA SER A 609 -27.97 49.02 -7.39
C SER A 609 -28.07 47.55 -7.01
N ILE A 610 -29.29 47.10 -6.77
CA ILE A 610 -29.62 45.72 -6.43
C ILE A 610 -30.55 45.18 -7.50
N ARG A 611 -30.28 43.99 -8.02
CA ARG A 611 -31.13 43.31 -8.99
C ARG A 611 -31.60 41.97 -8.42
N THR A 612 -32.91 41.72 -8.44
CA THR A 612 -33.45 40.41 -8.06
C THR A 612 -33.06 39.35 -9.07
N LEU A 613 -32.57 38.22 -8.57
CA LEU A 613 -32.47 36.97 -9.32
C LEU A 613 -33.87 36.35 -9.31
N THR A 614 -34.52 36.28 -10.48
CA THR A 614 -35.80 35.59 -10.66
C THR A 614 -35.57 34.12 -10.96
#